data_AF-A0A6N7L4J8-F1
#
_entry.id   AF-A0A6N7L4J8-F1
#
_cell.length_a   1.000
_cell.length_b   1.000
_cell.length_c   1.000
_cell.angle_alpha   90.00
_cell.angle_beta   90.00
_cell.angle_gamma   90.00
#
_symmetry.space_group_name_H-M   'P 1'
#
loop_
_entity.id
_entity.type
_entity.pdbx_description
1 polymer ?
#
loop_
_entity_poly.entity_id
_entity_poly.type
_entity_poly.pdbx_seq_one_letter_code
_entity_poly.pdbx_strand_id
1 'polypeptide(L)'
;MENFVTQILRCRWCRRNFQRPRRRGRAPSYCSTLCQRRSERARRAAPTDRTLDDTVSSLAREHLALARRLAQAAAAIATAQPDEDVAVVLGLITELGEDLEDLRAHAVLQARTRKVPWAAIGQLTGWAADTAMRRWGEAYAARRRGLREVRKQRTRLAGEGSTHVPVPPPAAAHRSPPATEVLLPSATADYWADGGVGTDPEGPAVALPEPSLRTSDEPLAMVGRAKLASALSHLHRRSGRTFRELAAAAGVTPSFVSRVLNSERFPSWSVAGALAMAMGGSPAEIRPLWDAGSGVLPQRPFVPSPGSEAAYVGAFVAAIRGLHLAAAAPDPLAISDSSCGRLSPTDAAALISGSSVPDWPAVEVLLEVLGADPAFVLPLWERVQLARGGRTEHPTGGGHLPAEAFG
;
A
#
# COMPACT_ATOMS: atom_id res chain seq x y z
N MET A 1 -4.00 -53.95 28.09
CA MET A 1 -4.96 -52.82 28.07
C MET A 1 -4.26 -51.66 27.40
N GLU A 2 -4.58 -51.36 26.14
CA GLU A 2 -3.95 -50.25 25.42
C GLU A 2 -4.46 -48.90 25.96
N ASN A 3 -3.56 -48.10 26.50
CA ASN A 3 -3.85 -46.73 26.95
C ASN A 3 -4.10 -45.83 25.74
N PHE A 4 -5.36 -45.66 25.33
CA PHE A 4 -5.72 -44.71 24.29
C PHE A 4 -5.59 -43.27 24.81
N VAL A 5 -4.60 -42.54 24.30
CA VAL A 5 -4.50 -41.10 24.53
C VAL A 5 -5.72 -40.40 23.92
N THR A 6 -6.57 -39.82 24.75
CA THR A 6 -7.72 -39.02 24.31
C THR A 6 -7.28 -37.58 24.03
N GLN A 7 -7.90 -36.97 23.02
CA GLN A 7 -7.73 -35.55 22.70
C GLN A 7 -9.06 -34.81 22.85
N ILE A 8 -9.01 -33.59 23.38
CA ILE A 8 -10.15 -32.69 23.49
C ILE A 8 -10.22 -31.86 22.21
N LEU A 9 -11.35 -31.94 21.49
CA LEU A 9 -11.62 -31.19 20.26
C LEU A 9 -12.83 -30.28 20.48
N ARG A 10 -12.87 -29.13 19.79
CA ARG A 10 -14.00 -28.20 19.83
C ARG A 10 -14.88 -28.36 18.60
N CYS A 11 -16.17 -28.66 18.80
CA CYS A 11 -17.12 -28.83 17.69
C CYS A 11 -17.30 -27.53 16.91
N ARG A 12 -17.15 -27.57 15.58
CA ARG A 12 -17.33 -26.37 14.71
C ARG A 12 -18.76 -25.82 14.70
N TRP A 13 -19.77 -26.63 15.05
CA TRP A 13 -21.18 -26.22 15.06
C TRP A 13 -21.64 -25.73 16.45
N CYS A 14 -21.78 -26.63 17.42
CA CYS A 14 -22.33 -26.30 18.74
C CYS A 14 -21.29 -25.75 19.73
N ARG A 15 -20.02 -25.60 19.30
CA ARG A 15 -18.88 -25.09 20.10
C ARG A 15 -18.53 -25.87 21.37
N ARG A 16 -19.23 -26.96 21.70
CA ARG A 16 -18.91 -27.85 22.82
C ARG A 16 -17.61 -28.61 22.58
N ASN A 17 -16.85 -28.79 23.65
CA ASN A 17 -15.68 -29.66 23.68
C ASN A 17 -16.12 -31.12 23.73
N PHE A 18 -15.45 -32.00 23.00
CA PHE A 18 -15.71 -33.44 22.99
C PHE A 18 -14.41 -34.23 22.94
N GLN A 19 -14.37 -35.38 23.62
CA GLN A 19 -13.19 -36.24 23.71
C GLN A 19 -13.26 -37.36 22.66
N ARG A 20 -12.13 -37.64 22.02
CA ARG A 20 -11.98 -38.82 21.14
C ARG A 20 -10.60 -39.45 21.29
N PRO A 21 -10.47 -40.77 21.16
CA PRO A 21 -9.17 -41.44 21.11
C PRO A 21 -8.38 -40.94 19.89
N ARG A 22 -7.09 -40.68 20.06
CA ARG A 22 -6.19 -40.37 18.94
C ARG A 22 -6.08 -41.60 18.03
N ARG A 23 -6.73 -41.56 16.88
CA ARG A 23 -6.56 -42.52 15.78
C ARG A 23 -5.71 -41.90 14.67
N ARG A 24 -4.98 -42.72 13.92
CA ARG A 24 -4.31 -42.28 12.69
C ARG A 24 -5.38 -41.81 11.68
N GLY A 25 -5.33 -40.53 11.28
CA GLY A 25 -6.29 -39.94 10.33
C GLY A 25 -6.71 -38.50 10.68
N ARG A 26 -7.52 -37.89 9.81
CA ARG A 26 -8.02 -36.52 9.98
C ARG A 26 -8.97 -36.44 11.19
N ALA A 27 -8.67 -35.55 12.12
CA ALA A 27 -9.52 -35.34 13.30
C ALA A 27 -10.95 -34.88 12.89
N PRO A 28 -12.02 -35.48 13.46
CA PRO A 28 -13.38 -35.08 13.16
C PRO A 28 -13.63 -33.65 13.67
N SER A 29 -14.28 -32.83 12.86
CA SER A 29 -14.57 -31.41 13.19
C SER A 29 -15.86 -31.20 13.98
N TYR A 30 -16.64 -32.26 14.20
CA TYR A 30 -17.97 -32.20 14.82
C TYR A 30 -18.11 -33.26 15.91
N CYS A 31 -18.81 -32.92 17.00
CA CYS A 31 -19.02 -33.85 18.11
C CYS A 31 -19.95 -35.02 17.74
N SER A 32 -20.82 -34.84 16.74
CA SER A 32 -21.79 -35.84 16.29
C SER A 32 -22.17 -35.65 14.81
N THR A 33 -22.70 -36.71 14.20
CA THR A 33 -23.29 -36.69 12.85
C THR A 33 -24.45 -35.69 12.75
N LEU A 34 -25.21 -35.47 13.83
CA LEU A 34 -26.25 -34.44 13.90
C LEU A 34 -25.65 -33.02 13.79
N CYS A 35 -24.54 -32.73 14.48
CA CYS A 35 -23.86 -31.43 14.35
C CYS A 35 -23.24 -31.24 12.96
N GLN A 36 -22.72 -32.31 12.36
CA GLN A 36 -22.26 -32.29 10.98
C GLN A 36 -23.42 -31.98 10.02
N ARG A 37 -24.52 -32.73 10.07
CA ARG A 37 -25.70 -32.52 9.22
C ARG A 37 -26.33 -31.14 9.43
N ARG A 38 -26.41 -30.63 10.67
CA ARG A 38 -26.89 -29.26 10.94
C ARG A 38 -25.96 -28.20 10.35
N SER A 39 -24.65 -28.39 10.45
CA SER A 39 -23.66 -27.49 9.81
C SER A 39 -23.71 -27.56 8.28
N GLU A 40 -23.97 -28.72 7.70
CA GLU A 40 -24.17 -28.87 6.26
C GLU A 40 -25.50 -28.23 5.82
N ARG A 41 -26.60 -28.43 6.55
CA ARG A 41 -27.89 -27.77 6.28
C ARG A 41 -27.80 -26.25 6.42
N ALA A 42 -27.14 -25.74 7.45
CA ALA A 42 -26.94 -24.30 7.63
C ALA A 42 -26.03 -23.70 6.54
N ARG A 43 -25.03 -24.43 6.05
CA ARG A 43 -24.23 -24.02 4.88
C ARG A 43 -25.03 -24.05 3.59
N ARG A 44 -25.96 -25.00 3.44
CA ARG A 44 -26.91 -25.06 2.32
C ARG A 44 -28.04 -24.01 2.43
N ALA A 45 -28.35 -23.55 3.64
CA ALA A 45 -29.35 -22.54 3.95
C ALA A 45 -28.75 -21.13 4.16
N ALA A 46 -27.44 -20.98 3.92
CA ALA A 46 -26.78 -19.68 3.81
C ALA A 46 -27.42 -18.88 2.65
N PRO A 47 -27.36 -17.54 2.67
CA PRO A 47 -28.31 -16.67 1.95
C PRO A 47 -28.50 -17.12 0.51
N THR A 48 -29.78 -17.30 0.16
CA THR A 48 -30.23 -17.86 -1.11
C THR A 48 -29.70 -17.03 -2.28
N ASP A 49 -29.48 -17.72 -3.40
CA ASP A 49 -29.10 -17.22 -4.74
C ASP A 49 -29.74 -15.85 -5.06
N ARG A 50 -31.00 -15.67 -4.64
CA ARG A 50 -31.78 -14.43 -4.77
C ARG A 50 -31.11 -13.17 -4.20
N THR A 51 -30.43 -13.25 -3.07
CA THR A 51 -29.72 -12.09 -2.48
C THR A 51 -28.51 -11.66 -3.31
N LEU A 52 -27.81 -12.63 -3.91
CA LEU A 52 -26.70 -12.36 -4.84
C LEU A 52 -27.24 -11.82 -6.16
N ASP A 53 -28.33 -12.37 -6.67
CA ASP A 53 -29.03 -11.88 -7.87
C ASP A 53 -29.47 -10.42 -7.72
N ASP A 54 -30.09 -10.09 -6.58
CA ASP A 54 -30.50 -8.72 -6.25
C ASP A 54 -29.30 -7.78 -6.13
N THR A 55 -28.20 -8.26 -5.51
CA THR A 55 -26.95 -7.49 -5.36
C THR A 55 -26.31 -7.21 -6.72
N VAL A 56 -26.18 -8.22 -7.58
CA VAL A 56 -25.63 -8.07 -8.94
C VAL A 56 -26.51 -7.12 -9.75
N SER A 57 -27.84 -7.23 -9.66
CA SER A 57 -28.78 -6.35 -10.35
C SER A 57 -28.71 -4.91 -9.84
N SER A 58 -28.50 -4.70 -8.53
CA SER A 58 -28.26 -3.37 -7.95
C SER A 58 -26.95 -2.77 -8.46
N LEU A 59 -25.86 -3.55 -8.44
CA LEU A 59 -24.54 -3.13 -8.91
C LEU A 59 -24.56 -2.76 -10.40
N ALA A 60 -25.24 -3.56 -11.24
CA ALA A 60 -25.36 -3.28 -12.66
C ALA A 60 -26.10 -1.95 -12.94
N ARG A 61 -27.15 -1.65 -12.17
CA ARG A 61 -27.88 -0.37 -12.28
C ARG A 61 -27.03 0.82 -11.85
N GLU A 62 -26.29 0.69 -10.75
CA GLU A 62 -25.36 1.73 -10.27
C GLU A 62 -24.25 1.98 -11.30
N HIS A 63 -23.65 0.92 -11.84
CA HIS A 63 -22.63 1.01 -12.88
C HIS A 63 -23.15 1.71 -14.14
N LEU A 64 -24.38 1.41 -14.58
CA LEU A 64 -25.01 2.10 -15.72
C LEU A 64 -25.24 3.59 -15.44
N ALA A 65 -25.65 3.95 -14.22
CA ALA A 65 -25.82 5.35 -13.84
C ALA A 65 -24.48 6.11 -13.87
N LEU A 66 -23.42 5.49 -13.38
CA LEU A 66 -22.08 6.07 -13.37
C LEU A 66 -21.50 6.21 -14.79
N ALA A 67 -21.68 5.18 -15.64
CA ALA A 67 -21.27 5.24 -17.05
C ALA A 67 -21.98 6.37 -17.81
N ARG A 68 -23.28 6.61 -17.53
CA ARG A 68 -24.01 7.76 -18.09
C ARG A 68 -23.47 9.10 -17.63
N ARG A 69 -23.14 9.24 -16.35
CA ARG A 69 -22.49 10.47 -15.82
C ARG A 69 -21.14 10.73 -16.48
N LEU A 70 -20.33 9.69 -16.65
CA LEU A 70 -19.06 9.80 -17.37
C LEU A 70 -19.25 10.23 -18.82
N ALA A 71 -20.21 9.62 -19.54
CA ALA A 71 -20.51 9.99 -20.92
C ALA A 71 -20.98 11.46 -21.03
N GLN A 72 -21.81 11.91 -20.09
CA GLN A 72 -22.26 13.31 -20.02
C GLN A 72 -21.11 14.28 -19.73
N ALA A 73 -20.23 13.95 -18.77
CA ALA A 73 -19.07 14.77 -18.45
C ALA A 73 -18.07 14.84 -19.62
N ALA A 74 -17.81 13.70 -20.29
CA ALA A 74 -16.97 13.65 -21.48
C ALA A 74 -17.55 14.47 -22.65
N ALA A 75 -18.87 14.41 -22.85
CA ALA A 75 -19.55 15.24 -23.83
C ALA A 75 -19.48 16.73 -23.48
N ALA A 76 -19.61 17.08 -22.20
CA ALA A 76 -19.46 18.47 -21.74
C ALA A 76 -18.06 19.01 -22.05
N ILE A 77 -16.99 18.25 -21.75
CA ILE A 77 -15.61 18.60 -22.12
C ILE A 77 -15.46 18.80 -23.63
N ALA A 78 -16.06 17.92 -24.44
CA ALA A 78 -15.98 18.02 -25.89
C ALA A 78 -16.66 19.29 -26.44
N THR A 79 -17.60 19.89 -25.68
CA THR A 79 -18.35 21.08 -26.07
C THR A 79 -17.92 22.38 -25.37
N ALA A 80 -17.18 22.28 -24.26
CA ALA A 80 -16.77 23.40 -23.41
C ALA A 80 -15.29 23.77 -23.57
N GLN A 81 -14.88 24.95 -23.08
CA GLN A 81 -13.47 25.36 -23.06
C GLN A 81 -12.63 24.49 -22.10
N PRO A 82 -11.33 24.30 -22.39
CA PRO A 82 -10.55 23.12 -21.97
C PRO A 82 -10.19 22.97 -20.48
N ASP A 83 -10.49 23.94 -19.62
CA ASP A 83 -9.97 23.96 -18.24
C ASP A 83 -10.97 23.54 -17.15
N GLU A 84 -12.27 23.42 -17.45
CA GLU A 84 -13.23 22.90 -16.49
C GLU A 84 -13.46 21.40 -16.72
N ASP A 85 -13.08 20.60 -15.71
CA ASP A 85 -13.55 19.25 -15.43
C ASP A 85 -12.84 18.00 -16.02
N VAL A 86 -11.59 18.12 -16.48
CA VAL A 86 -10.75 16.91 -16.71
C VAL A 86 -10.59 16.09 -15.42
N ALA A 87 -10.42 16.76 -14.27
CA ALA A 87 -10.32 16.09 -12.97
C ALA A 87 -11.59 15.31 -12.59
N VAL A 88 -12.78 15.86 -12.90
CA VAL A 88 -14.06 15.19 -12.67
C VAL A 88 -14.20 13.97 -13.56
N VAL A 89 -13.81 14.06 -14.84
CA VAL A 89 -13.83 12.91 -15.75
C VAL A 89 -12.86 11.81 -15.29
N LEU A 90 -11.64 12.14 -14.88
CA LEU A 90 -10.69 11.16 -14.33
C LEU A 90 -11.21 10.52 -13.04
N GLY A 91 -11.88 11.29 -12.18
CA GLY A 91 -12.55 10.78 -10.98
C GLY A 91 -13.65 9.76 -11.34
N LEU A 92 -14.51 10.10 -12.30
CA LEU A 92 -15.58 9.22 -12.78
C LEU A 92 -15.04 7.94 -13.46
N ILE A 93 -13.94 8.02 -14.20
CA ILE A 93 -13.27 6.85 -14.80
C ILE A 93 -12.77 5.90 -13.70
N THR A 94 -12.13 6.46 -12.67
CA THR A 94 -11.59 5.68 -11.55
C THR A 94 -12.72 4.99 -10.79
N GLU A 95 -13.78 5.73 -10.45
CA GLU A 95 -14.97 5.19 -9.78
C GLU A 95 -15.62 4.06 -10.61
N LEU A 96 -15.71 4.23 -11.92
CA LEU A 96 -16.29 3.25 -12.85
C LEU A 96 -15.46 1.95 -12.90
N GLY A 97 -14.13 2.08 -12.90
CA GLY A 97 -13.22 0.93 -12.86
C GLY A 97 -13.35 0.14 -11.56
N GLU A 98 -13.45 0.82 -10.42
CA GLU A 98 -13.66 0.15 -9.13
C GLU A 98 -15.02 -0.55 -9.04
N ASP A 99 -16.08 0.08 -9.56
CA ASP A 99 -17.42 -0.50 -9.58
C ASP A 99 -17.54 -1.69 -10.53
N LEU A 100 -16.83 -1.66 -11.66
CA LEU A 100 -16.74 -2.80 -12.57
C LEU A 100 -16.06 -3.99 -11.90
N GLU A 101 -14.98 -3.77 -11.15
CA GLU A 101 -14.32 -4.83 -10.38
C GLU A 101 -15.24 -5.40 -9.28
N ASP A 102 -16.06 -4.55 -8.63
CA ASP A 102 -17.05 -5.00 -7.66
C ASP A 102 -18.18 -5.83 -8.29
N LEU A 103 -18.69 -5.39 -9.44
CA LEU A 103 -19.68 -6.13 -10.21
C LEU A 103 -19.12 -7.48 -10.65
N ARG A 104 -17.88 -7.51 -11.16
CA ARG A 104 -17.19 -8.75 -11.56
C ARG A 104 -17.02 -9.71 -10.38
N ALA A 105 -16.63 -9.22 -9.20
CA ALA A 105 -16.52 -10.04 -8.00
C ALA A 105 -17.85 -10.72 -7.63
N HIS A 106 -18.96 -9.97 -7.69
CA HIS A 106 -20.29 -10.48 -7.34
C HIS A 106 -20.85 -11.42 -8.41
N ALA A 107 -20.64 -11.12 -9.69
CA ALA A 107 -21.03 -12.01 -10.79
C ALA A 107 -20.27 -13.35 -10.72
N VAL A 108 -18.98 -13.34 -10.37
CA VAL A 108 -18.22 -14.58 -10.16
C VAL A 108 -18.77 -15.37 -8.97
N LEU A 109 -19.08 -14.73 -7.84
CA LEU A 109 -19.72 -15.42 -6.71
C LEU A 109 -21.08 -16.02 -7.09
N GLN A 110 -21.92 -15.28 -7.80
CA GLN A 110 -23.20 -15.74 -8.31
C GLN A 110 -23.03 -16.97 -9.21
N ALA A 111 -22.09 -16.92 -10.17
CA ALA A 111 -21.75 -18.06 -11.01
C ALA A 111 -21.30 -19.28 -10.19
N ARG A 112 -20.51 -19.06 -9.12
CA ARG A 112 -20.09 -20.13 -8.21
C ARG A 112 -21.24 -20.72 -7.41
N THR A 113 -22.20 -19.90 -6.93
CA THR A 113 -23.42 -20.36 -6.27
C THR A 113 -24.27 -21.24 -7.20
N ARG A 114 -24.31 -20.87 -8.49
CA ARG A 114 -24.93 -21.65 -9.57
C ARG A 114 -24.08 -22.82 -10.07
N LYS A 115 -22.99 -23.15 -9.37
CA LYS A 115 -22.08 -24.28 -9.65
C LYS A 115 -21.37 -24.22 -11.01
N VAL A 116 -21.21 -23.03 -11.58
CA VAL A 116 -20.40 -22.84 -12.80
C VAL A 116 -18.93 -23.21 -12.49
N PRO A 117 -18.29 -24.08 -13.28
CA PRO A 117 -16.91 -24.49 -13.02
C PRO A 117 -15.92 -23.34 -13.24
N TRP A 118 -14.82 -23.34 -12.50
CA TRP A 118 -13.78 -22.31 -12.61
C TRP A 118 -13.15 -22.21 -14.00
N ALA A 119 -13.11 -23.30 -14.77
CA ALA A 119 -12.67 -23.27 -16.16
C ALA A 119 -13.57 -22.38 -17.03
N ALA A 120 -14.89 -22.50 -16.91
CA ALA A 120 -15.84 -21.67 -17.66
C ALA A 120 -15.78 -20.20 -17.20
N ILE A 121 -15.67 -19.96 -15.88
CA ILE A 121 -15.49 -18.60 -15.35
C ILE A 121 -14.18 -17.98 -15.86
N GLY A 122 -13.10 -18.76 -15.88
CA GLY A 122 -11.81 -18.34 -16.42
C GLY A 122 -11.92 -17.93 -17.88
N GLN A 123 -12.53 -18.76 -18.74
CA GLN A 123 -12.77 -18.43 -20.14
C GLN A 123 -13.57 -17.13 -20.32
N LEU A 124 -14.66 -16.95 -19.56
CA LEU A 124 -15.49 -15.72 -19.62
C LEU A 124 -14.77 -14.46 -19.12
N THR A 125 -13.79 -14.62 -18.22
CA THR A 125 -13.02 -13.51 -17.65
C THR A 125 -11.66 -13.30 -18.32
N GLY A 126 -11.32 -14.14 -19.31
CA GLY A 126 -10.03 -14.10 -20.00
C GLY A 126 -8.85 -14.64 -19.19
N TRP A 127 -9.10 -15.36 -18.09
CA TRP A 127 -8.06 -15.82 -17.17
C TRP A 127 -7.98 -17.34 -17.05
N ALA A 128 -6.80 -17.85 -16.69
CA ALA A 128 -6.65 -19.25 -16.30
C ALA A 128 -7.51 -19.58 -15.08
N ALA A 129 -8.07 -20.80 -15.03
CA ALA A 129 -8.98 -21.24 -13.96
C ALA A 129 -8.39 -21.06 -12.55
N ASP A 130 -7.11 -21.40 -12.37
CA ASP A 130 -6.41 -21.23 -11.10
C ASP A 130 -6.22 -19.76 -10.70
N THR A 131 -6.01 -18.89 -11.68
CA THR A 131 -5.90 -17.44 -11.46
C THR A 131 -7.25 -16.85 -11.09
N ALA A 132 -8.32 -17.24 -11.77
CA ALA A 132 -9.68 -16.84 -11.44
C ALA A 132 -10.08 -17.32 -10.03
N MET A 133 -9.72 -18.55 -9.66
CA MET A 133 -9.98 -19.10 -8.34
C MET A 133 -9.22 -18.35 -7.23
N ARG A 134 -7.93 -18.07 -7.43
CA ARG A 134 -7.10 -17.35 -6.44
C ARG A 134 -7.55 -15.91 -6.28
N ARG A 135 -7.86 -15.22 -7.38
CA ARG A 135 -8.24 -13.81 -7.31
C ARG A 135 -9.69 -13.62 -6.85
N TRP A 136 -10.64 -14.39 -7.36
CA TRP A 136 -12.07 -14.18 -7.07
C TRP A 136 -12.64 -15.12 -6.00
N GLY A 137 -11.78 -15.69 -5.15
CA GLY A 137 -12.22 -16.51 -4.03
C GLY A 137 -13.15 -15.76 -3.07
N GLU A 138 -13.91 -16.50 -2.26
CA GLU A 138 -14.87 -15.93 -1.29
C GLU A 138 -14.26 -14.84 -0.40
N ALA A 139 -13.00 -15.02 0.01
CA ALA A 139 -12.27 -14.05 0.82
C ALA A 139 -12.03 -12.71 0.09
N TYR A 140 -11.74 -12.74 -1.20
CA TYR A 140 -11.54 -11.53 -2.01
C TYR A 140 -12.87 -10.79 -2.19
N ALA A 141 -13.93 -11.50 -2.57
CA ALA A 141 -15.23 -10.88 -2.75
C ALA A 141 -15.81 -10.33 -1.43
N ALA A 142 -15.54 -10.99 -0.29
CA ALA A 142 -15.86 -10.44 1.03
C ALA A 142 -15.08 -9.16 1.35
N ARG A 143 -13.78 -9.12 1.03
CA ARG A 143 -12.95 -7.91 1.18
C ARG A 143 -13.48 -6.76 0.33
N ARG A 144 -13.81 -7.03 -0.94
CA ARG A 144 -14.37 -6.02 -1.87
C ARG A 144 -15.70 -5.46 -1.39
N ARG A 145 -16.62 -6.29 -0.87
CA ARG A 145 -17.85 -5.81 -0.22
C ARG A 145 -17.57 -4.84 0.92
N GLY A 146 -16.61 -5.17 1.79
CA GLY A 146 -16.21 -4.30 2.89
C GLY A 146 -15.68 -2.95 2.39
N LEU A 147 -14.80 -2.96 1.40
CA LEU A 147 -14.27 -1.73 0.79
C LEU A 147 -15.37 -0.87 0.16
N ARG A 148 -16.31 -1.49 -0.56
CA ARG A 148 -17.44 -0.76 -1.16
C ARG A 148 -18.35 -0.13 -0.13
N GLU A 149 -18.65 -0.82 0.97
CA GLU A 149 -19.50 -0.25 2.03
C GLU A 149 -18.84 0.98 2.66
N VAL A 150 -17.52 0.93 2.87
CA VAL A 150 -16.73 2.09 3.30
C VAL A 150 -16.80 3.23 2.28
N ARG A 151 -16.68 2.94 0.97
CA ARG A 151 -16.83 3.95 -0.09
C ARG A 151 -18.22 4.60 -0.05
N LYS A 152 -19.29 3.81 -0.01
CA LYS A 152 -20.67 4.31 0.09
C LYS A 152 -20.91 5.14 1.34
N GLN A 153 -20.35 4.73 2.47
CA GLN A 153 -20.46 5.48 3.71
C GLN A 153 -19.76 6.83 3.61
N ARG A 154 -18.58 6.90 2.98
CA ARG A 154 -17.89 8.18 2.70
C ARG A 154 -18.71 9.09 1.80
N THR A 155 -19.31 8.56 0.73
CA THR A 155 -20.16 9.36 -0.18
C THR A 155 -21.41 9.89 0.52
N ARG A 156 -22.06 9.11 1.39
CA ARG A 156 -23.20 9.58 2.20
C ARG A 156 -22.81 10.72 3.12
N LEU A 157 -21.70 10.56 3.85
CA LEU A 157 -21.20 11.59 4.77
C LEU A 157 -20.77 12.88 4.05
N ALA A 158 -20.21 12.76 2.83
CA ALA A 158 -19.88 13.92 2.00
C ALA A 158 -21.12 14.63 1.43
N GLY A 159 -22.18 13.89 1.13
CA GLY A 159 -23.45 14.44 0.64
C GLY A 159 -24.32 15.09 1.73
N GLU A 160 -24.27 14.58 2.96
CA GLU A 160 -25.05 15.09 4.09
C GLU A 160 -24.41 16.32 4.77
N GLY A 161 -23.12 16.58 4.54
CA GLY A 161 -22.42 17.77 5.04
C GLY A 161 -22.57 19.04 4.21
N SER A 162 -23.23 18.98 3.04
CA SER A 162 -23.42 20.12 2.14
C SER A 162 -24.81 20.76 2.32
N THR A 163 -25.20 21.05 3.55
CA THR A 163 -26.21 22.09 3.81
C THR A 163 -25.50 23.44 3.81
N HIS A 164 -25.47 24.05 2.62
CA HIS A 164 -25.44 25.50 2.38
C HIS A 164 -24.96 26.36 3.58
N VAL A 165 -23.65 26.55 3.73
CA VAL A 165 -23.13 27.65 4.55
C VAL A 165 -23.47 28.94 3.80
N PRO A 166 -24.29 29.87 4.36
CA PRO A 166 -24.54 31.14 3.70
C PRO A 166 -23.23 31.93 3.70
N VAL A 167 -22.77 32.31 2.51
CA VAL A 167 -21.66 33.23 2.33
C VAL A 167 -22.05 34.57 3.01
N PRO A 168 -21.32 35.04 4.03
CA PRO A 168 -21.57 36.37 4.58
C PRO A 168 -21.12 37.43 3.55
N PRO A 169 -21.85 38.55 3.40
CA PRO A 169 -21.48 39.61 2.47
C PRO A 169 -20.19 40.32 2.91
N PRO A 170 -19.45 40.94 1.98
CA PRO A 170 -18.16 41.55 2.25
C PRO A 170 -18.33 42.81 3.12
N ALA A 171 -17.87 42.75 4.36
CA ALA A 171 -17.79 43.92 5.23
C ALA A 171 -16.48 44.69 4.97
N ALA A 172 -16.65 46.00 4.86
CA ALA A 172 -15.67 46.99 4.47
C ALA A 172 -14.48 47.13 5.45
N ALA A 173 -13.42 47.70 4.88
CA ALA A 173 -12.15 48.07 5.48
C ALA A 173 -12.26 48.72 6.87
N HIS A 174 -11.46 48.24 7.83
CA HIS A 174 -10.92 49.08 8.91
C HIS A 174 -9.55 48.58 9.42
N ARG A 175 -8.54 49.41 9.13
CA ARG A 175 -7.39 49.87 9.94
C ARG A 175 -6.78 48.93 11.00
N SER A 176 -5.48 48.69 10.81
CA SER A 176 -4.52 48.21 11.80
C SER A 176 -4.44 49.10 13.05
N PRO A 177 -4.02 48.51 14.19
CA PRO A 177 -3.06 49.15 15.11
C PRO A 177 -1.90 48.21 15.52
N PRO A 178 -0.86 48.74 16.21
CA PRO A 178 0.53 48.37 15.98
C PRO A 178 1.13 47.37 17.00
N ALA A 179 2.37 46.99 16.67
CA ALA A 179 3.27 46.08 17.37
C ALA A 179 3.44 46.35 18.87
N THR A 180 3.60 45.27 19.64
CA THR A 180 4.19 45.31 20.97
C THR A 180 5.13 44.12 21.12
N GLU A 181 6.42 44.44 21.30
CA GLU A 181 7.49 43.55 21.73
C GLU A 181 7.16 42.91 23.09
N VAL A 182 7.37 41.60 23.24
CA VAL A 182 7.70 41.03 24.57
C VAL A 182 8.73 39.91 24.40
N LEU A 183 9.73 40.03 25.27
CA LEU A 183 10.96 39.27 25.44
C LEU A 183 10.82 37.75 25.57
N LEU A 184 11.82 37.05 25.03
CA LEU A 184 12.30 35.74 25.47
C LEU A 184 13.04 35.84 26.81
N PRO A 185 13.04 34.76 27.61
CA PRO A 185 14.23 34.37 28.36
C PRO A 185 14.75 32.99 27.94
N SER A 186 16.07 32.95 27.81
CA SER A 186 16.94 31.79 27.64
C SER A 186 17.49 31.35 29.00
N ALA A 187 17.62 30.03 29.24
CA ALA A 187 18.54 29.39 30.18
C ALA A 187 18.31 27.86 30.14
N THR A 188 19.24 27.05 29.60
CA THR A 188 20.24 26.22 30.32
C THR A 188 19.63 25.25 31.34
N ALA A 189 20.06 24.03 31.60
CA ALA A 189 21.07 23.06 31.17
C ALA A 189 20.94 21.92 32.24
N ASP A 190 21.39 20.71 31.91
CA ASP A 190 21.72 19.64 32.87
C ASP A 190 20.61 19.00 33.72
N TYR A 191 20.32 17.71 33.47
CA TYR A 191 20.32 16.65 34.50
C TYR A 191 20.09 15.26 33.85
N TRP A 192 21.14 14.44 33.78
CA TRP A 192 21.03 12.98 33.61
C TRP A 192 21.87 12.33 34.71
N ALA A 193 21.23 11.72 35.71
CA ALA A 193 21.83 10.69 36.56
C ALA A 193 20.76 9.84 37.28
N ASP A 194 20.93 8.52 37.15
CA ASP A 194 20.55 7.40 38.02
C ASP A 194 19.08 7.06 38.35
N GLY A 195 18.65 5.93 37.78
CA GLY A 195 18.59 4.65 38.51
C GLY A 195 17.41 4.36 39.44
N GLY A 196 16.62 3.32 39.10
CA GLY A 196 16.07 2.40 40.12
C GLY A 196 14.55 2.16 40.15
N VAL A 197 14.15 1.01 39.57
CA VAL A 197 13.13 0.04 40.05
C VAL A 197 11.76 0.54 40.55
N GLY A 198 10.74 0.30 39.71
CA GLY A 198 9.53 -0.47 40.04
C GLY A 198 8.47 0.12 40.97
N THR A 199 7.35 0.55 40.38
CA THR A 199 5.95 0.18 40.74
C THR A 199 4.99 0.88 39.76
N ASP A 200 4.20 0.11 39.01
CA ASP A 200 2.86 0.54 38.54
C ASP A 200 1.93 0.62 39.77
N PRO A 201 0.93 1.53 39.86
CA PRO A 201 -0.12 1.64 38.85
C PRO A 201 -0.73 3.05 38.61
N GLU A 202 -1.67 3.09 37.66
CA GLU A 202 -2.64 4.16 37.35
C GLU A 202 -2.11 5.37 36.55
N GLY A 203 -2.48 5.38 35.26
CA GLY A 203 -1.96 6.30 34.25
C GLY A 203 -2.71 7.63 34.11
N PRO A 204 -2.20 8.52 33.24
CA PRO A 204 -2.96 9.65 32.74
C PRO A 204 -3.31 9.50 31.25
N ALA A 205 -4.46 10.12 30.94
CA ALA A 205 -5.06 10.44 29.65
C ALA A 205 -4.17 10.30 28.40
N VAL A 206 -4.60 9.38 27.52
CA VAL A 206 -4.20 9.36 26.11
C VAL A 206 -4.71 10.64 25.46
N ALA A 207 -3.80 11.57 25.19
CA ALA A 207 -4.03 12.63 24.21
C ALA A 207 -4.27 11.96 22.85
N LEU A 208 -5.51 11.99 22.38
CA LEU A 208 -5.87 11.60 21.02
C LEU A 208 -5.14 12.52 20.04
N PRO A 209 -4.36 12.00 19.08
CA PRO A 209 -3.84 12.85 18.01
C PRO A 209 -5.01 13.38 17.17
N GLU A 210 -5.00 14.69 16.94
CA GLU A 210 -5.97 15.40 16.11
C GLU A 210 -6.08 14.77 14.70
N PRO A 211 -7.28 14.77 14.09
CA PRO A 211 -7.52 14.13 12.80
C PRO A 211 -6.85 14.94 11.68
N SER A 212 -5.62 14.57 11.35
CA SER A 212 -4.91 15.07 10.17
C SER A 212 -5.70 14.69 8.91
N LEU A 213 -5.92 15.67 8.05
CA LEU A 213 -6.58 15.60 6.74
C LEU A 213 -6.19 14.31 5.99
N ARG A 214 -7.18 13.51 5.58
CA ARG A 214 -6.98 12.30 4.79
C ARG A 214 -6.49 12.70 3.39
N THR A 215 -5.18 12.60 3.15
CA THR A 215 -4.56 12.82 1.84
C THR A 215 -4.79 11.61 0.93
N SER A 216 -4.67 11.83 -0.37
CA SER A 216 -4.79 10.88 -1.49
C SER A 216 -3.77 9.73 -1.47
N ASP A 217 -2.97 9.59 -0.41
CA ASP A 217 -1.78 8.74 -0.31
C ASP A 217 -2.04 7.37 0.36
N GLU A 218 -3.25 7.14 0.86
CA GLU A 218 -3.66 5.90 1.54
C GLU A 218 -3.39 4.62 0.71
N PRO A 219 -3.59 4.61 -0.64
CA PRO A 219 -3.22 3.47 -1.49
C PRO A 219 -1.71 3.20 -1.52
N LEU A 220 -0.88 4.24 -1.64
CA LEU A 220 0.58 4.12 -1.72
C LEU A 220 1.19 3.65 -0.41
N ALA A 221 0.64 4.10 0.72
CA ALA A 221 1.06 3.63 2.03
C ALA A 221 0.82 2.12 2.20
N MET A 222 -0.33 1.62 1.76
CA MET A 222 -0.61 0.18 1.79
C MET A 222 0.35 -0.60 0.89
N VAL A 223 0.67 -0.09 -0.31
CA VAL A 223 1.65 -0.70 -1.22
C VAL A 223 3.04 -0.73 -0.58
N GLY A 224 3.49 0.37 0.04
CA GLY A 224 4.77 0.45 0.74
C GLY A 224 4.90 -0.58 1.87
N ARG A 225 3.84 -0.73 2.69
CA ARG A 225 3.77 -1.75 3.76
C ARG A 225 3.91 -3.16 3.20
N ALA A 226 3.19 -3.47 2.12
CA ALA A 226 3.23 -4.78 1.49
C ALA A 226 4.62 -5.07 0.89
N LYS A 227 5.22 -4.10 0.18
CA LYS A 227 6.56 -4.25 -0.41
C LYS A 227 7.64 -4.40 0.66
N LEU A 228 7.57 -3.66 1.76
CA LEU A 228 8.48 -3.83 2.90
C LEU A 228 8.40 -5.24 3.49
N ALA A 229 7.19 -5.75 3.72
CA ALA A 229 6.99 -7.10 4.25
C ALA A 229 7.53 -8.18 3.29
N SER A 230 7.33 -8.01 1.98
CA SER A 230 7.89 -8.90 0.95
C SER A 230 9.42 -8.89 0.94
N ALA A 231 10.04 -7.71 1.00
CA ALA A 231 11.49 -7.56 1.03
C ALA A 231 12.09 -8.22 2.29
N LEU A 232 11.54 -7.93 3.48
CA LEU A 232 11.98 -8.55 4.73
C LEU A 232 11.76 -10.07 4.72
N SER A 233 10.66 -10.55 4.13
CA SER A 233 10.40 -11.98 3.99
C SER A 233 11.38 -12.68 3.06
N HIS A 234 11.80 -12.02 1.97
CA HIS A 234 12.84 -12.54 1.09
C HIS A 234 14.20 -12.60 1.81
N LEU A 235 14.60 -11.52 2.48
CA LEU A 235 15.82 -11.47 3.29
C LEU A 235 15.83 -12.57 4.36
N HIS A 236 14.71 -12.78 5.06
CA HIS A 236 14.60 -13.83 6.08
C HIS A 236 14.85 -15.22 5.49
N ARG A 237 14.18 -15.56 4.38
CA ARG A 237 14.36 -16.86 3.71
C ARG A 237 15.80 -17.11 3.29
N ARG A 238 16.50 -16.07 2.82
CA ARG A 238 17.89 -16.17 2.38
C ARG A 238 18.88 -16.23 3.55
N SER A 239 18.57 -15.58 4.66
CA SER A 239 19.44 -15.49 5.84
C SER A 239 19.57 -16.80 6.62
N GLY A 240 18.59 -17.71 6.51
CA GLY A 240 18.53 -18.95 7.30
C GLY A 240 18.33 -18.75 8.81
N ARG A 241 18.18 -17.51 9.28
CA ARG A 241 17.99 -17.20 10.71
C ARG A 241 16.58 -17.53 11.17
N THR A 242 16.45 -17.87 12.43
CA THR A 242 15.17 -18.14 13.07
C THR A 242 14.51 -16.85 13.57
N PHE A 243 13.17 -16.87 13.75
CA PHE A 243 12.46 -15.73 14.35
C PHE A 243 12.97 -15.35 15.75
N ARG A 244 13.52 -16.31 16.51
CA ARG A 244 14.07 -16.04 17.85
C ARG A 244 15.36 -15.25 17.78
N GLU A 245 16.25 -15.60 16.87
CA GLU A 245 17.51 -14.87 16.66
C GLU A 245 17.26 -13.46 16.12
N LEU A 246 16.32 -13.31 15.20
CA LEU A 246 15.92 -11.98 14.69
C LEU A 246 15.28 -11.11 15.77
N ALA A 247 14.43 -11.70 16.61
CA ALA A 247 13.79 -11.01 17.72
C ALA A 247 14.82 -10.50 18.75
N ALA A 248 15.80 -11.35 19.11
CA ALA A 248 16.90 -10.96 19.98
C ALA A 248 17.75 -9.83 19.38
N ALA A 249 18.09 -9.92 18.09
CA ALA A 249 18.89 -8.90 17.40
C ALA A 249 18.17 -7.55 17.27
N ALA A 250 16.83 -7.55 17.15
CA ALA A 250 16.02 -6.35 17.03
C ALA A 250 15.39 -5.86 18.35
N GLY A 251 15.64 -6.53 19.47
CA GLY A 251 15.09 -6.16 20.78
C GLY A 251 13.56 -6.30 20.89
N VAL A 252 12.96 -7.22 20.13
CA VAL A 252 11.50 -7.45 20.09
C VAL A 252 11.14 -8.90 20.38
N THR A 253 9.85 -9.25 20.38
CA THR A 253 9.41 -10.64 20.60
C THR A 253 9.37 -11.45 19.29
N PRO A 254 9.57 -12.79 19.31
CA PRO A 254 9.49 -13.62 18.11
C PRO A 254 8.13 -13.54 17.40
N SER A 255 7.05 -13.42 18.17
CA SER A 255 5.70 -13.23 17.65
C SER A 255 5.55 -11.89 16.92
N PHE A 256 6.21 -10.82 17.39
CA PHE A 256 6.23 -9.53 16.69
C PHE A 256 6.89 -9.67 15.31
N VAL A 257 8.06 -10.30 15.24
CA VAL A 257 8.80 -10.52 13.98
C VAL A 257 7.94 -11.31 12.98
N SER A 258 7.29 -12.38 13.43
CA SER A 258 6.36 -13.15 12.59
C SER A 258 5.25 -12.28 12.01
N ARG A 259 4.63 -11.41 12.82
CA ARG A 259 3.55 -10.52 12.35
C ARG A 259 4.04 -9.45 11.39
N VAL A 260 5.26 -8.94 11.56
CA VAL A 260 5.87 -8.00 10.61
C VAL A 260 6.08 -8.66 9.25
N LEU A 261 6.69 -9.84 9.23
CA LEU A 261 6.99 -10.57 7.99
C LEU A 261 5.72 -11.01 7.24
N ASN A 262 4.65 -11.32 7.98
CA ASN A 262 3.34 -11.62 7.41
C ASN A 262 2.48 -10.38 7.09
N SER A 263 3.05 -9.17 7.14
CA SER A 263 2.34 -7.90 6.89
C SER A 263 1.16 -7.61 7.83
N GLU A 264 1.09 -8.28 8.98
CA GLU A 264 0.03 -8.05 9.98
C GLU A 264 0.34 -6.86 10.90
N ARG A 265 1.61 -6.47 11.01
CA ARG A 265 2.06 -5.34 11.82
C ARG A 265 3.12 -4.54 11.08
N PHE A 266 3.04 -3.22 11.19
CA PHE A 266 4.05 -2.32 10.65
C PHE A 266 5.07 -1.95 11.74
N PRO A 267 6.37 -2.18 11.53
CA PRO A 267 7.41 -1.90 12.52
C PRO A 267 7.82 -0.42 12.54
N SER A 268 8.41 0.04 13.65
CA SER A 268 9.16 1.30 13.66
C SER A 268 10.41 1.19 12.77
N TRP A 269 10.96 2.34 12.37
CA TRP A 269 12.18 2.37 11.57
C TRP A 269 13.35 1.65 12.25
N SER A 270 13.55 1.89 13.55
CA SER A 270 14.62 1.25 14.34
C SER A 270 14.55 -0.27 14.27
N VAL A 271 13.36 -0.83 14.41
CA VAL A 271 13.14 -2.29 14.32
C VAL A 271 13.31 -2.80 12.89
N ALA A 272 12.79 -2.08 11.88
CA ALA A 272 12.93 -2.48 10.48
C ALA A 272 14.41 -2.52 10.05
N GLY A 273 15.18 -1.49 10.38
CA GLY A 273 16.62 -1.41 10.12
C GLY A 273 17.40 -2.51 10.83
N ALA A 274 17.10 -2.76 12.11
CA ALA A 274 17.74 -3.84 12.87
C ALA A 274 17.46 -5.22 12.28
N LEU A 275 16.22 -5.48 11.84
CA LEU A 275 15.86 -6.72 11.17
C LEU A 275 16.61 -6.88 9.83
N ALA A 276 16.70 -5.82 9.01
CA ALA A 276 17.44 -5.87 7.74
C ALA A 276 18.92 -6.20 7.97
N MET A 277 19.58 -5.51 8.91
CA MET A 277 20.98 -5.79 9.26
C MET A 277 21.16 -7.21 9.78
N ALA A 278 20.27 -7.67 10.66
CA ALA A 278 20.32 -9.03 11.20
C ALA A 278 20.17 -10.10 10.11
N MET A 279 19.48 -9.81 9.01
CA MET A 279 19.34 -10.72 7.87
C MET A 279 20.43 -10.54 6.80
N GLY A 280 21.44 -9.70 7.05
CA GLY A 280 22.51 -9.41 6.09
C GLY A 280 22.09 -8.51 4.92
N GLY A 281 20.98 -7.79 5.04
CA GLY A 281 20.55 -6.77 4.09
C GLY A 281 21.00 -5.37 4.51
N SER A 282 20.95 -4.43 3.57
CA SER A 282 21.24 -3.02 3.85
C SER A 282 19.99 -2.29 4.33
N PRO A 283 20.03 -1.57 5.47
CA PRO A 283 18.93 -0.70 5.90
C PRO A 283 18.58 0.35 4.86
N ALA A 284 19.57 0.89 4.14
CA ALA A 284 19.33 1.91 3.12
C ALA A 284 18.35 1.41 2.04
N GLU A 285 18.43 0.13 1.65
CA GLU A 285 17.59 -0.45 0.60
C GLU A 285 16.13 -0.60 1.01
N ILE A 286 15.85 -0.86 2.29
CA ILE A 286 14.47 -0.96 2.79
C ILE A 286 13.89 0.38 3.24
N ARG A 287 14.72 1.42 3.40
CA ARG A 287 14.30 2.73 3.91
C ARG A 287 13.20 3.35 3.07
N PRO A 288 13.31 3.43 1.73
CA PRO A 288 12.26 4.01 0.89
C PRO A 288 10.92 3.28 1.04
N LEU A 289 10.95 1.94 1.17
CA LEU A 289 9.74 1.13 1.32
C LEU A 289 9.06 1.42 2.67
N TRP A 290 9.86 1.60 3.71
CA TRP A 290 9.37 1.97 5.04
C TRP A 290 8.80 3.39 5.06
N ASP A 291 9.47 4.35 4.42
CA ASP A 291 8.99 5.74 4.33
C ASP A 291 7.61 5.79 3.66
N ALA A 292 7.44 5.15 2.49
CA ALA A 292 6.13 5.06 1.85
C ALA A 292 5.10 4.34 2.73
N GLY A 293 5.47 3.22 3.34
CA GLY A 293 4.56 2.47 4.23
C GLY A 293 4.12 3.24 5.48
N SER A 294 4.93 4.20 5.91
CA SER A 294 4.64 5.11 7.02
C SER A 294 3.77 6.29 6.61
N GLY A 295 3.52 6.49 5.31
CA GLY A 295 2.87 7.69 4.77
C GLY A 295 3.82 8.87 4.58
N VAL A 296 5.13 8.66 4.76
CA VAL A 296 6.17 9.65 4.48
C VAL A 296 6.57 9.49 3.02
N LEU A 297 5.79 10.05 2.10
CA LEU A 297 6.16 10.11 0.69
C LEU A 297 6.92 11.42 0.39
N PRO A 298 7.84 11.41 -0.58
CA PRO A 298 8.38 12.65 -1.13
C PRO A 298 7.22 13.47 -1.73
N GLN A 299 6.85 14.57 -1.09
CA GLN A 299 5.77 15.45 -1.53
C GLN A 299 6.18 16.19 -2.81
N ARG A 300 5.24 16.34 -3.76
CA ARG A 300 5.31 17.32 -4.86
C ARG A 300 4.48 18.57 -4.48
N PRO A 301 4.83 19.78 -4.95
CA PRO A 301 5.99 20.12 -5.78
C PRO A 301 7.29 20.19 -4.97
N PHE A 302 8.40 19.81 -5.61
CA PHE A 302 9.68 19.59 -4.94
C PHE A 302 10.45 20.90 -4.74
N VAL A 303 10.74 21.25 -3.48
CA VAL A 303 11.79 22.22 -3.14
C VAL A 303 13.10 21.44 -3.01
N PRO A 304 14.16 21.74 -3.80
CA PRO A 304 15.47 21.13 -3.64
C PRO A 304 15.98 21.34 -2.23
N SER A 305 15.90 20.30 -1.41
CA SER A 305 16.67 20.25 -0.17
C SER A 305 18.16 20.33 -0.54
N PRO A 306 19.03 21.01 0.21
CA PRO A 306 20.45 21.03 -0.10
C PRO A 306 21.04 19.62 0.02
N GLY A 307 21.36 19.01 -1.12
CA GLY A 307 21.89 17.65 -1.20
C GLY A 307 22.79 17.50 -2.42
N SER A 308 23.83 16.66 -2.31
CA SER A 308 24.73 16.35 -3.42
C SER A 308 24.08 15.36 -4.40
N GLU A 309 24.50 15.39 -5.67
CA GLU A 309 24.03 14.40 -6.66
C GLU A 309 24.27 12.96 -6.17
N ALA A 310 25.42 12.71 -5.53
CA ALA A 310 25.73 11.40 -4.98
C ALA A 310 24.67 10.92 -3.96
N ALA A 311 24.13 11.83 -3.14
CA ALA A 311 23.07 11.50 -2.19
C ALA A 311 21.75 11.17 -2.90
N TYR A 312 21.41 11.87 -3.98
CA TYR A 312 20.19 11.58 -4.75
C TYR A 312 20.29 10.28 -5.54
N VAL A 313 21.43 10.04 -6.18
CA VAL A 313 21.72 8.76 -6.85
C VAL A 313 21.66 7.64 -5.82
N GLY A 314 22.26 7.81 -4.64
CA GLY A 314 22.19 6.84 -3.56
C GLY A 314 20.75 6.53 -3.12
N ALA A 315 19.91 7.53 -2.95
CA ALA A 315 18.50 7.35 -2.59
C ALA A 315 17.68 6.65 -3.69
N PHE A 316 17.89 7.02 -4.95
CA PHE A 316 17.27 6.39 -6.11
C PHE A 316 17.67 4.91 -6.21
N VAL A 317 18.97 4.61 -6.16
CA VAL A 317 19.49 3.24 -6.23
C VAL A 317 19.00 2.40 -5.05
N ALA A 318 18.96 2.97 -3.85
CA ALA A 318 18.40 2.30 -2.68
C ALA A 318 16.91 1.93 -2.87
N ALA A 319 16.11 2.81 -3.46
CA ALA A 319 14.70 2.54 -3.76
C ALA A 319 14.53 1.40 -4.77
N ILE A 320 15.33 1.42 -5.85
CA ILE A 320 15.36 0.34 -6.85
C ILE A 320 15.75 -0.98 -6.20
N ARG A 321 16.83 -1.02 -5.40
CA ARG A 321 17.28 -2.25 -4.71
C ARG A 321 16.25 -2.75 -3.71
N GLY A 322 15.56 -1.86 -2.99
CA GLY A 322 14.43 -2.22 -2.15
C GLY A 322 13.31 -2.93 -2.92
N LEU A 323 12.93 -2.37 -4.07
CA LEU A 323 11.91 -2.97 -4.94
C LEU A 323 12.38 -4.30 -5.55
N HIS A 324 13.65 -4.39 -5.93
CA HIS A 324 14.28 -5.63 -6.40
C HIS A 324 14.20 -6.71 -5.32
N LEU A 325 14.56 -6.41 -4.07
CA LEU A 325 14.40 -7.31 -2.93
C LEU A 325 12.94 -7.71 -2.70
N ALA A 326 12.00 -6.76 -2.81
CA ALA A 326 10.58 -7.02 -2.64
C ALA A 326 10.01 -7.96 -3.72
N ALA A 327 10.59 -7.93 -4.92
CA ALA A 327 10.29 -8.84 -6.03
C ALA A 327 11.03 -10.19 -5.93
N ALA A 328 11.65 -10.50 -4.78
CA ALA A 328 12.48 -11.67 -4.55
C ALA A 328 13.80 -11.71 -5.33
N ALA A 329 14.34 -10.53 -5.67
CA ALA A 329 15.64 -10.32 -6.28
C ALA A 329 15.87 -11.15 -7.56
N PRO A 330 15.01 -11.02 -8.59
CA PRO A 330 15.20 -11.73 -9.86
C PRO A 330 16.55 -11.39 -10.49
N ASP A 331 17.22 -12.37 -11.09
CA ASP A 331 18.49 -12.11 -11.77
C ASP A 331 18.30 -11.23 -13.03
N PRO A 332 19.35 -10.56 -13.53
CA PRO A 332 19.21 -9.65 -14.68
C PRO A 332 18.72 -10.32 -15.98
N LEU A 333 18.98 -11.62 -16.17
CA LEU A 333 18.48 -12.35 -17.34
C LEU A 333 16.96 -12.55 -17.22
N ALA A 334 16.48 -12.95 -16.04
CA ALA A 334 15.05 -13.08 -15.76
C ALA A 334 14.30 -11.75 -15.90
N ILE A 335 14.94 -10.63 -15.56
CA ILE A 335 14.39 -9.28 -15.78
C ILE A 335 14.27 -8.99 -17.27
N SER A 336 15.33 -9.26 -18.05
CA SER A 336 15.34 -9.10 -19.51
C SER A 336 14.23 -9.92 -20.16
N ASP A 337 14.11 -11.19 -19.81
CA ASP A 337 13.08 -12.10 -20.32
C ASP A 337 11.66 -11.60 -19.99
N SER A 338 11.44 -11.19 -18.73
CA SER A 338 10.15 -10.64 -18.28
C SER A 338 9.80 -9.30 -18.95
N SER A 339 10.81 -8.56 -19.41
CA SER A 339 10.65 -7.31 -20.15
C SER A 339 10.50 -7.51 -21.67
N CYS A 340 10.50 -8.76 -22.16
CA CYS A 340 10.54 -9.09 -23.58
C CYS A 340 11.74 -8.44 -24.32
N GLY A 341 12.89 -8.32 -23.65
CA GLY A 341 14.10 -7.72 -24.21
C GLY A 341 14.09 -6.19 -24.31
N ARG A 342 13.07 -5.50 -23.78
CA ARG A 342 13.04 -4.02 -23.71
C ARG A 342 14.11 -3.45 -22.77
N LEU A 343 14.58 -4.25 -21.82
CA LEU A 343 15.70 -3.93 -20.94
C LEU A 343 16.76 -5.03 -21.06
N SER A 344 17.98 -4.68 -21.47
CA SER A 344 19.05 -5.68 -21.59
C SER A 344 19.51 -6.17 -20.21
N PRO A 345 20.08 -7.39 -20.09
CA PRO A 345 20.62 -7.89 -18.82
C PRO A 345 21.71 -6.97 -18.25
N THR A 346 22.53 -6.37 -19.11
CA THR A 346 23.58 -5.42 -18.74
C THR A 346 22.99 -4.14 -18.17
N ASP A 347 21.95 -3.59 -18.81
CA ASP A 347 21.28 -2.37 -18.34
C ASP A 347 20.54 -2.61 -17.02
N ALA A 348 19.86 -3.76 -16.88
CA ALA A 348 19.23 -4.16 -15.62
C ALA A 348 20.26 -4.26 -14.49
N ALA A 349 21.41 -4.88 -14.74
CA ALA A 349 22.50 -4.98 -13.77
C ALA A 349 23.11 -3.60 -13.43
N ALA A 350 23.29 -2.73 -14.43
CA ALA A 350 23.80 -1.38 -14.24
C ALA A 350 22.85 -0.51 -13.41
N LEU A 351 21.53 -0.65 -13.63
CA LEU A 351 20.49 0.07 -12.89
C LEU A 351 20.40 -0.42 -11.43
N ILE A 352 20.40 -1.72 -11.20
CA ILE A 352 20.38 -2.31 -9.84
C ILE A 352 21.66 -1.97 -9.06
N SER A 353 22.82 -2.04 -9.71
CA SER A 353 24.09 -1.67 -9.08
C SER A 353 24.23 -0.16 -8.87
N GLY A 354 23.48 0.66 -9.61
CA GLY A 354 23.61 2.11 -9.60
C GLY A 354 24.80 2.62 -10.40
N SER A 355 25.38 1.78 -11.27
CA SER A 355 26.49 2.14 -12.16
C SER A 355 26.05 3.10 -13.26
N SER A 356 24.77 3.07 -13.63
CA SER A 356 24.14 4.05 -14.51
C SER A 356 22.74 4.40 -13.98
N VAL A 357 22.29 5.62 -14.26
CA VAL A 357 20.89 6.02 -14.08
C VAL A 357 20.36 6.34 -15.47
N PRO A 358 19.54 5.43 -16.05
CA PRO A 358 19.04 5.59 -17.41
C PRO A 358 17.89 6.59 -17.47
N ASP A 359 17.36 6.77 -18.68
CA ASP A 359 16.16 7.57 -18.90
C ASP A 359 14.92 6.95 -18.23
N TRP A 360 13.86 7.74 -18.11
CA TRP A 360 12.65 7.31 -17.44
C TRP A 360 11.97 6.08 -18.08
N PRO A 361 11.86 5.98 -19.42
CA PRO A 361 11.30 4.78 -20.06
C PRO A 361 11.98 3.47 -19.65
N ALA A 362 13.31 3.45 -19.52
CA ALA A 362 14.03 2.25 -19.05
C ALA A 362 13.73 1.94 -17.58
N VAL A 363 13.59 2.98 -16.73
CA VAL A 363 13.19 2.81 -15.33
C VAL A 363 11.76 2.24 -15.24
N GLU A 364 10.81 2.75 -16.02
CA GLU A 364 9.43 2.25 -16.05
C GLU A 364 9.34 0.76 -16.41
N VAL A 365 10.11 0.31 -17.41
CA VAL A 365 10.19 -1.11 -17.78
C VAL A 365 10.66 -1.95 -16.59
N LEU A 366 11.69 -1.50 -15.88
CA LEU A 366 12.15 -2.22 -14.70
C LEU A 366 11.05 -2.25 -13.61
N LEU A 367 10.39 -1.13 -13.35
CA LEU A 367 9.33 -1.05 -12.33
C LEU A 367 8.14 -1.95 -12.67
N GLU A 368 7.77 -2.05 -13.95
CA GLU A 368 6.74 -2.96 -14.45
C GLU A 368 7.11 -4.42 -14.12
N VAL A 369 8.33 -4.85 -14.44
CA VAL A 369 8.83 -6.20 -14.13
C VAL A 369 8.86 -6.48 -12.62
N LEU A 370 9.24 -5.48 -11.81
CA LEU A 370 9.24 -5.58 -10.34
C LEU A 370 7.83 -5.45 -9.72
N GLY A 371 6.81 -5.21 -10.54
CA GLY A 371 5.43 -4.97 -10.13
C GLY A 371 5.31 -3.79 -9.16
N ALA A 372 6.07 -2.73 -9.40
CA ALA A 372 6.15 -1.52 -8.58
C ALA A 372 5.36 -0.37 -9.23
N ASP A 373 4.78 0.49 -8.39
CA ASP A 373 4.11 1.70 -8.86
C ASP A 373 5.18 2.77 -9.22
N PRO A 374 5.16 3.36 -10.43
CA PRO A 374 6.08 4.41 -10.83
C PRO A 374 6.09 5.63 -9.89
N ALA A 375 4.97 5.93 -9.23
CA ALA A 375 4.85 7.03 -8.27
C ALA A 375 5.85 6.93 -7.11
N PHE A 376 6.34 5.73 -6.81
CA PHE A 376 7.30 5.49 -5.73
C PHE A 376 8.73 5.96 -6.08
N VAL A 377 9.11 5.88 -7.35
CA VAL A 377 10.50 6.12 -7.80
C VAL A 377 10.63 7.41 -8.60
N LEU A 378 9.59 7.85 -9.31
CA LEU A 378 9.62 9.04 -10.14
C LEU A 378 10.15 10.29 -9.42
N PRO A 379 9.71 10.62 -8.18
CA PRO A 379 10.25 11.78 -7.47
C PRO A 379 11.75 11.67 -7.17
N LEU A 380 12.27 10.46 -6.97
CA LEU A 380 13.71 10.24 -6.71
C LEU A 380 14.53 10.35 -7.99
N TRP A 381 13.98 9.85 -9.11
CA TRP A 381 14.62 9.98 -10.42
C TRP A 381 14.69 11.44 -10.85
N GLU A 382 13.60 12.21 -10.71
CA GLU A 382 13.57 13.65 -11.02
C GLU A 382 14.64 14.44 -10.25
N ARG A 383 14.90 14.09 -8.98
CA ARG A 383 15.97 14.71 -8.18
C ARG A 383 17.36 14.46 -8.74
N VAL A 384 17.61 13.24 -9.22
CA VAL A 384 18.88 12.90 -9.89
C VAL A 384 19.03 13.73 -11.16
N GLN A 385 17.98 13.82 -11.97
CA GLN A 385 18.01 14.55 -13.23
C GLN A 385 18.17 16.06 -13.01
N LEU A 386 17.50 16.64 -12.02
CA LEU A 386 17.67 18.05 -11.65
C LEU A 386 19.08 18.35 -11.17
N ALA A 387 19.69 17.48 -10.35
CA ALA A 387 21.06 17.67 -9.88
C ALA A 387 22.10 17.53 -11.01
N ARG A 388 21.82 16.71 -12.01
CA ARG A 388 22.64 16.60 -13.24
C ARG A 388 22.46 17.79 -14.17
N GLY A 389 21.23 18.25 -14.35
CA GLY A 389 20.88 19.41 -15.18
C GLY A 389 21.32 20.74 -14.57
N GLY A 390 21.38 20.86 -13.25
CA GLY A 390 21.93 22.04 -12.56
C GLY A 390 23.43 22.25 -12.78
N ARG A 391 24.15 21.29 -13.38
CA ARG A 391 25.56 21.44 -13.73
C ARG A 391 25.80 22.08 -15.11
N THR A 392 24.77 22.31 -15.94
CA THR A 392 24.98 22.86 -17.29
C THR A 392 25.12 24.38 -17.36
N GLU A 393 25.05 25.11 -16.24
CA GLU A 393 25.26 26.57 -16.23
C GLU A 393 26.31 27.00 -15.19
N HIS A 394 27.58 26.83 -15.55
CA HIS A 394 28.65 27.74 -15.14
C HIS A 394 29.64 27.90 -16.31
N PRO A 395 29.36 28.78 -17.28
CA PRO A 395 30.45 29.39 -18.03
C PRO A 395 31.19 30.27 -17.02
N THR A 396 32.32 29.79 -16.53
CA THR A 396 33.28 30.64 -15.83
C THR A 396 33.61 31.79 -16.76
N GLY A 397 33.24 32.99 -16.32
CA GLY A 397 33.41 34.22 -17.08
C GLY A 397 34.86 34.40 -17.53
N GLY A 398 35.04 34.42 -18.84
CA GLY A 398 36.10 35.15 -19.52
C GLY A 398 35.45 36.22 -20.39
N GLY A 399 34.66 37.09 -19.79
CA GLY A 399 34.11 38.26 -20.46
C GLY A 399 35.24 39.24 -20.77
N HIS A 400 35.80 39.17 -21.97
CA HIS A 400 36.53 40.29 -22.55
C HIS A 400 35.56 41.01 -23.50
N LEU A 401 34.79 41.94 -22.96
CA LEU A 401 34.19 42.98 -23.79
C LEU A 401 35.31 43.95 -24.19
N PRO A 402 35.56 44.20 -25.49
CA PRO A 402 36.55 45.17 -25.92
C PRO A 402 36.08 46.58 -25.51
N ALA A 403 37.03 47.40 -25.08
CA ALA A 403 36.83 48.75 -24.55
C ALA A 403 36.25 49.77 -25.57
N GLU A 404 35.95 49.34 -26.80
CA GLU A 404 35.42 50.20 -27.87
C GLU A 404 33.89 50.42 -27.77
N ALA A 405 33.21 49.77 -26.82
CA ALA A 405 31.77 49.94 -26.62
C ALA A 405 31.38 51.17 -25.78
N PHE A 406 32.34 51.97 -25.32
CA PHE A 406 32.09 53.21 -24.56
C PHE A 406 33.01 54.35 -25.01
N GLY A 407 32.75 54.90 -26.19
CA GLY A 407 33.19 56.25 -26.59
C GLY A 407 34.37 56.31 -27.53
#